data_AF-D0MYC4-F1
#
_entry.id   AF-D0MYC4-F1
#
_cell.length_a   1.000
_cell.length_b   1.000
_cell.length_c   1.000
_cell.angle_alpha   90.00
_cell.angle_beta   90.00
_cell.angle_gamma   90.00
#
_symmetry.space_group_name_H-M   'P 1'
#
loop_
_entity.id
_entity.type
_entity.pdbx_description
1 polymer ?
#
loop_
_entity_poly.entity_id
_entity_poly.type
_entity_poly.pdbx_seq_one_letter_code
_entity_poly.pdbx_strand_id
1 'polypeptide(L)'
;MNEVHNGVRLMEKALGVTFADVTNPLLVSVRSGAAISMPGMMDTVLNLGLNDEIVEGVAKRGGDRFAYDCYRRLLQMFGDVVLEIPHDDFEAELSAMKQERHVTFDVELTASDLKELVQTYKKVYEKHGKSFPSDPWEQMRMGIEAVFRSWNIPRAVKYREINKITGLKGTAVNVQAMVCTASSC
;
A
#
# COMPACT_ATOMS: atom_id res chain seq x y z
N MET A 1 2.17 -5.93 -19.02
CA MET A 1 2.16 -4.55 -18.48
C MET A 1 1.55 -3.49 -19.40
N ASN A 2 1.63 -3.60 -20.74
CA ASN A 2 1.09 -2.58 -21.66
C ASN A 2 -0.40 -2.24 -21.44
N GLU A 3 -1.25 -3.25 -21.22
CA GLU A 3 -2.68 -3.01 -20.93
C GLU A 3 -2.90 -2.25 -19.63
N VAL A 4 -2.11 -2.56 -18.59
CA VAL A 4 -2.14 -1.85 -17.30
C VAL A 4 -1.75 -0.38 -17.50
N HIS A 5 -0.71 -0.10 -18.28
CA HIS A 5 -0.30 1.27 -18.59
C HIS A 5 -1.41 2.04 -19.33
N ASN A 6 -2.08 1.39 -20.29
CA ASN A 6 -3.22 2.00 -20.98
C ASN A 6 -4.38 2.30 -20.04
N GLY A 7 -4.69 1.38 -19.11
CA GLY A 7 -5.70 1.60 -18.07
C GLY A 7 -5.36 2.78 -17.16
N VAL A 8 -4.09 2.87 -16.72
CA VAL A 8 -3.61 4.01 -15.93
C VAL A 8 -3.75 5.32 -16.72
N ARG A 9 -3.35 5.37 -17.99
CA ARG A 9 -3.51 6.56 -18.85
C ARG A 9 -4.95 7.03 -18.98
N LEU A 10 -5.92 6.10 -19.02
CA LEU A 10 -7.34 6.45 -19.03
C LEU A 10 -7.76 7.09 -17.69
N MET A 11 -7.28 6.57 -16.56
CA MET A 11 -7.52 7.17 -15.24
C MET A 11 -6.88 8.56 -15.14
N GLU A 12 -5.64 8.72 -15.58
CA GLU A 12 -4.92 10.00 -15.61
C GLU A 12 -5.70 11.05 -16.39
N LYS A 13 -6.16 10.71 -17.60
CA LYS A 13 -6.96 11.60 -18.46
C LYS A 13 -8.30 11.97 -17.81
N ALA A 14 -8.96 11.03 -17.15
CA ALA A 14 -10.26 11.27 -16.52
C ALA A 14 -10.17 12.17 -15.27
N LEU A 15 -9.07 12.05 -14.52
CA LEU A 15 -8.89 12.73 -13.23
C LEU A 15 -7.98 13.97 -13.31
N GLY A 16 -7.28 14.17 -14.42
CA GLY A 16 -6.35 15.29 -14.58
C GLY A 16 -5.13 15.20 -13.67
N VAL A 17 -4.71 13.99 -13.31
CA VAL A 17 -3.54 13.67 -12.47
C VAL A 17 -2.64 12.68 -13.19
N THR A 18 -1.37 12.57 -12.79
CA THR A 18 -0.40 11.71 -13.48
C THR A 18 0.24 10.73 -12.49
N PHE A 19 0.31 9.46 -12.83
CA PHE A 19 0.99 8.44 -12.03
C PHE A 19 2.49 8.66 -12.06
N ALA A 20 3.14 8.50 -10.92
CA ALA A 20 4.56 8.81 -10.71
C ALA A 20 4.94 10.30 -10.84
N ASP A 21 3.98 11.23 -10.87
CA ASP A 21 4.26 12.66 -10.90
C ASP A 21 4.45 13.25 -9.49
N VAL A 22 5.47 14.08 -9.31
CA VAL A 22 5.80 14.69 -8.00
C VAL A 22 4.89 15.85 -7.65
N THR A 23 4.29 16.54 -8.62
CA THR A 23 3.51 17.77 -8.37
C THR A 23 2.03 17.48 -8.20
N ASN A 24 1.49 16.60 -9.05
CA ASN A 24 0.08 16.23 -9.10
C ASN A 24 -0.07 14.70 -9.22
N PRO A 25 0.35 13.94 -8.18
CA PRO A 25 0.39 12.50 -8.22
C PRO A 25 -1.01 11.87 -8.31
N LEU A 26 -1.13 10.87 -9.18
CA LEU A 26 -2.12 9.82 -9.06
C LEU A 26 -1.56 8.75 -8.11
N LEU A 27 -2.27 8.48 -7.01
CA LEU A 27 -2.05 7.30 -6.18
C LEU A 27 -3.10 6.25 -6.51
N VAL A 28 -2.73 4.98 -6.43
CA VAL A 28 -3.65 3.88 -6.74
C VAL A 28 -3.74 2.88 -5.59
N SER A 29 -4.83 2.13 -5.56
CA SER A 29 -4.95 0.91 -4.78
C SER A 29 -4.97 -0.30 -5.70
N VAL A 30 -4.40 -1.39 -5.23
CA VAL A 30 -4.44 -2.69 -5.89
C VAL A 30 -5.20 -3.64 -4.97
N ARG A 31 -6.33 -4.16 -5.45
CA ARG A 31 -7.25 -5.01 -4.70
C ARG A 31 -7.52 -6.29 -5.46
N SER A 32 -7.61 -7.38 -4.74
CA SER A 32 -8.09 -8.66 -5.28
C SER A 32 -9.59 -8.62 -5.54
N GLY A 33 -10.02 -9.28 -6.62
CA GLY A 33 -11.42 -9.38 -7.03
C GLY A 33 -11.73 -10.80 -7.47
N ALA A 34 -12.31 -11.60 -6.57
CA ALA A 34 -12.80 -12.93 -6.91
C ALA A 34 -14.26 -12.87 -7.40
N ALA A 35 -14.65 -13.78 -8.29
CA ALA A 35 -16.04 -13.88 -8.78
C ALA A 35 -17.04 -14.25 -7.66
N ILE A 36 -16.54 -14.84 -6.57
CA ILE A 36 -17.30 -15.14 -5.35
C ILE A 36 -16.60 -14.45 -4.19
N SER A 37 -17.37 -13.87 -3.27
CA SER A 37 -16.83 -13.18 -2.10
C SER A 37 -16.00 -14.13 -1.23
N MET A 38 -14.75 -13.73 -0.95
CA MET A 38 -13.82 -14.44 -0.07
C MET A 38 -13.32 -13.45 1.01
N PRO A 39 -14.12 -13.14 2.04
CA PRO A 39 -13.78 -12.14 3.05
C PRO A 39 -12.55 -12.54 3.86
N GLY A 40 -11.63 -11.60 4.05
CA GLY A 40 -10.40 -11.79 4.85
C GLY A 40 -9.33 -12.68 4.22
N MET A 41 -9.54 -13.14 2.99
CA MET A 41 -8.60 -14.02 2.28
C MET A 41 -7.78 -13.29 1.20
N MET A 42 -8.06 -12.01 1.02
CA MET A 42 -7.76 -11.26 -0.19
C MET A 42 -7.01 -9.99 0.19
N ASP A 43 -5.73 -9.94 -0.19
CA ASP A 43 -4.87 -8.83 0.19
C ASP A 43 -5.18 -7.57 -0.64
N THR A 44 -4.94 -6.42 -0.02
CA THR A 44 -5.13 -5.09 -0.61
C THR A 44 -3.91 -4.25 -0.29
N VAL A 45 -3.43 -3.48 -1.26
CA VAL A 45 -2.38 -2.48 -1.07
C VAL A 45 -2.96 -1.11 -1.43
N LEU A 46 -2.87 -0.16 -0.51
CA LEU A 46 -3.33 1.23 -0.69
C LEU A 46 -2.14 2.16 -0.90
N ASN A 47 -2.40 3.36 -1.42
CA ASN A 47 -1.42 4.43 -1.60
C ASN A 47 -0.22 4.08 -2.50
N LEU A 48 -0.35 3.09 -3.38
CA LEU A 48 0.71 2.73 -4.34
C LEU A 48 1.06 3.93 -5.21
N GLY A 49 2.36 4.14 -5.39
CA GLY A 49 2.94 5.28 -6.10
C GLY A 49 3.58 6.32 -5.18
N LEU A 50 3.50 6.18 -3.84
CA LEU A 50 4.29 7.02 -2.95
C LEU A 50 5.76 6.59 -2.94
N ASN A 51 6.63 7.58 -2.93
CA ASN A 51 8.05 7.48 -2.63
C ASN A 51 8.51 8.78 -1.95
N ASP A 52 9.80 8.92 -1.67
CA ASP A 52 10.36 10.09 -0.97
C ASP A 52 10.12 11.43 -1.69
N GLU A 53 10.02 11.42 -3.02
CA GLU A 53 9.79 12.64 -3.80
C GLU A 53 8.30 12.96 -3.87
N ILE A 54 7.47 11.95 -4.16
CA ILE A 54 6.03 12.09 -4.37
C ILE A 54 5.32 12.41 -3.05
N VAL A 55 5.78 11.88 -1.91
CA VAL A 55 5.20 12.20 -0.60
C VAL A 55 5.29 13.69 -0.28
N GLU A 56 6.35 14.37 -0.70
CA GLU A 56 6.49 15.82 -0.54
C GLU A 56 5.47 16.59 -1.40
N GLY A 57 5.16 16.08 -2.59
CA GLY A 57 4.08 16.59 -3.43
C GLY A 57 2.71 16.48 -2.78
N VAL A 58 2.44 15.32 -2.18
CA VAL A 58 1.21 15.07 -1.43
C VAL A 58 1.15 15.96 -0.17
N ALA A 59 2.27 16.13 0.53
CA ALA A 59 2.37 16.98 1.72
C ALA A 59 2.01 18.44 1.41
N LYS A 60 2.49 18.98 0.29
CA LYS A 60 2.15 20.35 -0.16
C LYS A 60 0.65 20.57 -0.41
N ARG A 61 -0.10 19.52 -0.72
CA ARG A 61 -1.54 19.60 -1.06
C ARG A 61 -2.47 19.21 0.09
N GLY A 62 -2.09 18.19 0.86
CA GLY A 62 -2.92 17.57 1.90
C GLY A 62 -2.37 17.71 3.32
N GLY A 63 -1.21 18.36 3.47
CA GLY A 63 -0.50 18.52 4.75
C GLY A 63 0.51 17.40 5.02
N ASP A 64 1.63 17.77 5.66
CA ASP A 64 2.75 16.86 5.95
C ASP A 64 2.31 15.62 6.74
N ARG A 65 1.56 15.81 7.83
CA ARG A 65 1.13 14.70 8.68
C ARG A 65 0.35 13.66 7.88
N PHE A 66 -0.60 14.10 7.05
CA PHE A 66 -1.42 13.22 6.24
C PHE A 66 -0.58 12.44 5.22
N ALA A 67 0.31 13.13 4.50
CA ALA A 67 1.15 12.51 3.49
C ALA A 67 2.07 11.44 4.09
N TYR A 68 2.70 11.75 5.22
CA TYR A 68 3.61 10.83 5.88
C TYR A 68 2.89 9.69 6.62
N ASP A 69 1.66 9.90 7.12
CA ASP A 69 0.81 8.81 7.60
C ASP A 69 0.44 7.85 6.46
N CYS A 70 0.09 8.38 5.28
CA CYS A 70 -0.16 7.56 4.10
C CYS A 70 1.09 6.77 3.68
N TYR A 71 2.27 7.40 3.76
CA TYR A 71 3.51 6.78 3.34
C TYR A 71 3.95 5.67 4.30
N ARG A 72 3.91 5.88 5.63
CA ARG A 72 4.21 4.79 6.58
C ARG A 72 3.26 3.60 6.44
N ARG A 73 1.96 3.86 6.16
CA ARG A 73 0.97 2.80 5.94
C ARG A 73 1.26 2.03 4.66
N LEU A 74 1.67 2.71 3.58
CA LEU A 74 2.13 2.02 2.37
C LEU A 74 3.35 1.14 2.68
N LEU A 75 4.36 1.66 3.39
CA LEU A 75 5.56 0.89 3.72
C LEU A 75 5.22 -0.37 4.54
N GLN A 76 4.36 -0.26 5.54
CA GLN A 76 3.92 -1.40 6.33
C GLN A 76 3.13 -2.41 5.47
N MET A 77 2.11 -1.94 4.75
CA MET A 77 1.24 -2.80 3.93
C MET A 77 2.00 -3.48 2.78
N PHE A 78 2.88 -2.75 2.10
CA PHE A 78 3.69 -3.29 1.00
C PHE A 78 4.70 -4.30 1.53
N GLY A 79 5.30 -4.02 2.69
CA GLY A 79 6.25 -4.91 3.34
C GLY A 79 5.60 -6.24 3.68
N ASP A 80 4.45 -6.20 4.33
CA ASP A 80 3.68 -7.38 4.73
C ASP A 80 3.12 -8.15 3.53
N VAL A 81 2.32 -7.48 2.68
CA VAL A 81 1.57 -8.16 1.61
C VAL A 81 2.46 -8.55 0.42
N VAL A 82 3.32 -7.64 -0.02
CA VAL A 82 4.05 -7.82 -1.29
C VAL A 82 5.38 -8.51 -1.07
N LEU A 83 6.05 -8.16 0.03
CA LEU A 83 7.36 -8.67 0.36
C LEU A 83 7.35 -9.71 1.47
N GLU A 84 6.22 -10.04 2.10
CA GLU A 84 6.15 -11.05 3.17
C GLU A 84 7.09 -10.74 4.36
N ILE A 85 7.26 -9.46 4.68
CA ILE A 85 7.93 -8.99 5.91
C ILE A 85 6.91 -9.01 7.05
N PRO A 86 7.17 -9.67 8.19
CA PRO A 86 6.21 -9.77 9.28
C PRO A 86 5.67 -8.39 9.71
N HIS A 87 4.35 -8.26 9.73
CA HIS A 87 3.66 -7.05 10.21
C HIS A 87 4.13 -6.60 11.60
N ASP A 88 4.40 -7.56 12.50
CA ASP A 88 4.83 -7.33 13.88
C ASP A 88 6.14 -6.52 13.95
N ASP A 89 7.03 -6.63 12.96
CA ASP A 89 8.28 -5.87 12.95
C ASP A 89 8.02 -4.36 12.73
N PHE A 90 7.00 -4.00 11.94
CA PHE A 90 6.60 -2.60 11.76
C PHE A 90 5.83 -2.06 12.98
N GLU A 91 4.99 -2.89 13.59
CA GLU A 91 4.25 -2.53 14.80
C GLU A 91 5.17 -2.36 16.02
N ALA A 92 6.25 -3.14 16.11
CA ALA A 92 7.27 -2.99 17.14
C ALA A 92 7.94 -1.61 17.07
N GLU A 93 8.35 -1.17 15.88
CA GLU A 93 8.99 0.13 15.67
C GLU A 93 8.02 1.30 15.93
N LEU A 94 6.76 1.18 15.51
CA LEU A 94 5.71 2.17 15.83
C LEU A 94 5.45 2.25 17.34
N SER A 95 5.35 1.11 18.01
CA SER A 95 5.14 1.04 19.46
C SER A 95 6.31 1.63 20.23
N ALA A 96 7.55 1.38 19.80
CA ALA A 96 8.75 1.96 20.38
C ALA A 96 8.74 3.50 20.27
N MET A 97 8.41 4.04 19.11
CA MET A 97 8.29 5.49 18.92
C MET A 97 7.20 6.10 19.79
N LYS A 98 6.04 5.45 19.91
CA LYS A 98 4.96 5.93 20.79
C LYS A 98 5.38 5.97 22.25
N GLN A 99 6.10 4.94 22.72
CA GLN A 99 6.65 4.91 24.08
C GLN A 99 7.67 6.03 24.32
N GLU A 100 8.56 6.28 23.35
CA GLU A 100 9.56 7.34 23.42
C GLU A 100 8.94 8.74 23.43
N ARG A 101 7.85 8.94 22.67
CA ARG A 101 7.11 10.21 22.61
C ARG A 101 6.05 10.33 23.70
N HIS A 102 5.90 9.33 24.57
CA HIS A 102 4.90 9.26 25.64
C HIS A 102 3.45 9.46 25.16
N VAL A 103 3.14 8.94 23.97
CA VAL A 103 1.79 8.97 23.39
C VAL A 103 1.14 7.59 23.41
N THR A 104 -0.19 7.56 23.39
CA THR A 104 -0.94 6.29 23.40
C THR A 104 -1.47 5.96 22.01
N PHE A 105 -1.95 6.97 21.29
CA PHE A 105 -2.60 6.80 20.00
C PHE A 105 -1.71 7.29 18.87
N ASP A 106 -1.76 6.60 17.73
CA ASP A 106 -1.04 6.99 16.51
C ASP A 106 -1.39 8.42 16.07
N VAL A 107 -2.62 8.87 16.34
CA VAL A 107 -3.09 10.22 15.99
C VAL A 107 -2.43 11.32 16.81
N GLU A 108 -1.65 10.99 17.84
CA GLU A 108 -0.91 11.96 18.63
C GLU A 108 0.50 12.19 18.07
N LEU A 109 0.97 11.34 17.15
CA LEU A 109 2.25 11.52 16.47
C LEU A 109 2.20 12.73 15.54
N THR A 110 3.27 13.53 15.59
CA THR A 110 3.44 14.72 14.76
C THR A 110 3.89 14.36 13.35
N ALA A 111 3.84 15.32 12.43
CA ALA A 111 4.38 15.12 11.08
C ALA A 111 5.86 14.74 11.12
N SER A 112 6.67 15.39 11.96
CA SER A 112 8.10 15.08 12.14
C SER A 112 8.33 13.66 12.64
N ASP A 113 7.53 13.19 13.60
CA ASP A 113 7.63 11.81 14.09
C ASP A 113 7.34 10.81 12.97
N LEU A 114 6.33 11.09 12.14
CA LEU A 114 5.99 10.23 11.00
C LEU A 114 7.08 10.25 9.91
N LYS A 115 7.77 11.38 9.67
CA LYS A 115 8.93 11.43 8.77
C LYS A 115 10.07 10.54 9.29
N GLU A 116 10.31 10.58 10.60
CA GLU A 116 11.30 9.72 11.25
C GLU A 116 10.90 8.24 11.15
N LEU A 117 9.62 7.93 11.40
CA LEU A 117 9.10 6.56 11.36
C LEU A 117 9.21 5.94 9.96
N VAL A 118 8.98 6.73 8.90
CA VAL A 118 9.19 6.30 7.51
C VAL A 118 10.62 5.82 7.28
N GLN A 119 11.62 6.53 7.83
CA GLN A 119 13.02 6.10 7.71
C GLN A 119 13.29 4.84 8.53
N THR A 120 12.71 4.73 9.72
CA THR A 120 12.79 3.51 10.55
C THR A 120 12.17 2.32 9.84
N TYR A 121 11.02 2.48 9.17
CA TYR A 121 10.38 1.42 8.41
C TYR A 121 11.23 0.94 7.24
N LYS A 122 11.94 1.83 6.53
CA LYS A 122 12.89 1.39 5.50
C LYS A 122 14.03 0.55 6.06
N LYS A 123 14.50 0.85 7.27
CA LYS A 123 15.49 -0.01 7.96
C LYS A 123 14.92 -1.39 8.28
N VAL A 124 13.61 -1.53 8.54
CA VAL A 124 12.97 -2.85 8.70
C VAL A 124 13.11 -3.66 7.42
N TYR A 125 12.93 -3.05 6.24
CA TYR A 125 13.16 -3.75 4.97
C TYR A 125 14.62 -4.24 4.85
N GLU A 126 15.58 -3.39 5.20
CA GLU A 126 17.01 -3.73 5.16
C GLU A 126 17.36 -4.88 6.12
N LYS A 127 16.77 -4.91 7.33
CA LYS A 127 16.92 -6.03 8.29
C LYS A 127 16.50 -7.37 7.68
N HIS A 128 15.54 -7.36 6.75
CA HIS A 128 15.06 -8.54 6.02
C HIS A 128 15.79 -8.78 4.68
N GLY A 129 16.86 -8.03 4.39
CA GLY A 129 17.60 -8.13 3.13
C GLY A 129 16.80 -7.65 1.92
N LYS A 130 15.81 -6.79 2.14
CA LYS A 130 14.92 -6.24 1.10
C LYS A 130 15.04 -4.72 1.06
N SER A 131 14.49 -4.11 0.02
CA SER A 131 14.39 -2.66 -0.10
C SER A 131 12.99 -2.30 -0.59
N PHE A 132 12.51 -1.13 -0.18
CA PHE A 132 11.27 -0.59 -0.70
C PHE A 132 11.53 -0.01 -2.11
N PRO A 133 10.82 -0.46 -3.15
CA PRO A 133 11.03 0.03 -4.51
C PRO A 133 10.58 1.49 -4.63
N SER A 134 11.47 2.36 -5.08
CA SER A 134 11.18 3.78 -5.25
C SER A 134 10.39 4.08 -6.53
N ASP A 135 10.45 3.21 -7.54
CA ASP A 135 9.70 3.34 -8.79
C ASP A 135 8.21 2.94 -8.60
N PRO A 136 7.27 3.87 -8.80
CA PRO A 136 5.83 3.60 -8.74
C PRO A 136 5.37 2.47 -9.68
N TRP A 137 5.98 2.32 -10.86
CA TRP A 137 5.58 1.28 -11.81
C TRP A 137 6.03 -0.11 -11.36
N GLU A 138 7.22 -0.20 -10.78
CA GLU A 138 7.68 -1.42 -10.11
C GLU A 138 6.79 -1.78 -8.91
N GLN A 139 6.45 -0.81 -8.04
CA GLN A 139 5.52 -1.01 -6.94
C GLN A 139 4.19 -1.61 -7.43
N MET A 140 3.62 -1.05 -8.49
CA MET A 140 2.36 -1.53 -9.04
C MET A 140 2.49 -2.95 -9.62
N ARG A 141 3.56 -3.24 -10.37
CA ARG A 141 3.83 -4.58 -10.90
C ARG A 141 3.90 -5.60 -9.77
N MET A 142 4.67 -5.31 -8.73
CA MET A 142 4.84 -6.21 -7.59
C MET A 142 3.54 -6.38 -6.79
N GLY A 143 2.75 -5.33 -6.63
CA GLY A 143 1.43 -5.40 -6.01
C GLY A 143 0.43 -6.27 -6.79
N ILE A 144 0.41 -6.16 -8.12
CA ILE A 144 -0.40 -7.03 -8.99
C ILE A 144 0.04 -8.49 -8.85
N GLU A 145 1.35 -8.75 -8.87
CA GLU A 145 1.89 -10.10 -8.69
C GLU A 145 1.56 -10.68 -7.31
N ALA A 146 1.63 -9.88 -6.25
CA ALA A 146 1.25 -10.29 -4.90
C ALA A 146 -0.22 -10.71 -4.81
N VAL A 147 -1.13 -9.98 -5.47
CA VAL A 147 -2.54 -10.37 -5.55
C VAL A 147 -2.73 -11.69 -6.29
N PHE A 148 -2.00 -11.94 -7.38
CA PHE A 148 -2.09 -13.25 -8.03
C PHE A 148 -1.52 -14.38 -7.16
N ARG A 149 -0.43 -14.13 -6.41
CA ARG A 149 0.12 -15.10 -5.45
C ARG A 149 -0.88 -15.40 -4.32
N SER A 150 -1.59 -14.40 -3.81
CA SER A 150 -2.56 -14.56 -2.72
C SER A 150 -3.73 -15.49 -3.07
N TRP A 151 -3.98 -15.78 -4.35
CA TRP A 151 -4.95 -16.79 -4.75
C TRP A 151 -4.58 -18.22 -4.31
N ASN A 152 -3.28 -18.53 -4.25
CA ASN A 152 -2.76 -19.89 -4.03
C ASN A 152 -2.20 -20.12 -2.62
N ILE A 153 -2.34 -19.15 -1.72
CA ILE A 153 -1.89 -19.30 -0.34
C ILE A 153 -2.71 -20.37 0.39
N PRO A 154 -2.11 -21.10 1.36
CA PRO A 154 -2.78 -22.20 2.06
C PRO A 154 -4.14 -21.82 2.69
N ARG A 155 -4.24 -20.60 3.26
CA ARG A 155 -5.50 -20.09 3.83
C ARG A 155 -6.62 -19.97 2.78
N ALA A 156 -6.30 -19.49 1.58
CA ALA A 156 -7.26 -19.29 0.50
C ALA A 156 -7.67 -20.63 -0.13
N VAL A 157 -6.73 -21.55 -0.31
CA VAL A 157 -7.00 -22.92 -0.77
C VAL A 157 -7.94 -23.62 0.20
N LYS A 158 -7.60 -23.63 1.50
CA LYS A 158 -8.43 -24.25 2.53
C LYS A 158 -9.81 -23.63 2.65
N TYR A 159 -9.92 -22.30 2.48
CA TYR A 159 -11.21 -21.63 2.43
C TYR A 159 -12.08 -22.13 1.27
N ARG A 160 -11.51 -22.29 0.07
CA ARG A 160 -12.24 -22.82 -1.09
C ARG A 160 -12.66 -24.28 -0.87
N GLU A 161 -11.82 -25.10 -0.25
CA GLU A 161 -12.15 -26.49 0.10
C GLU A 161 -13.33 -26.58 1.08
N ILE A 162 -13.27 -25.82 2.18
CA ILE A 162 -14.31 -25.80 3.21
C ILE A 162 -15.66 -25.33 2.64
N ASN A 163 -15.63 -24.28 1.83
CA ASN A 163 -16.83 -23.72 1.20
C ASN A 163 -17.23 -24.43 -0.10
N LYS A 164 -16.53 -25.51 -0.49
CA LYS A 164 -16.77 -26.31 -1.70
C LYS A 164 -16.81 -25.48 -2.98
N ILE A 165 -16.01 -24.41 -3.04
CA ILE A 165 -15.93 -23.51 -4.19
C ILE A 165 -15.09 -24.19 -5.27
N THR A 166 -15.73 -24.60 -6.37
CA THR A 166 -15.07 -25.23 -7.52
C THR A 166 -15.31 -24.40 -8.79
N GLY A 167 -14.43 -24.54 -9.79
CA GLY A 167 -14.59 -23.89 -11.10
C GLY A 167 -14.04 -22.46 -11.22
N LEU A 168 -13.54 -21.85 -10.15
CA LEU A 168 -12.87 -20.55 -10.23
C LEU A 168 -11.45 -20.71 -10.82
N LYS A 169 -11.18 -20.00 -11.93
CA LYS A 169 -9.89 -20.04 -12.64
C LYS A 169 -8.80 -19.18 -11.98
N GLY A 170 -9.18 -18.21 -11.15
CA GLY A 170 -8.24 -17.28 -10.53
C GLY A 170 -8.95 -16.11 -9.86
N THR A 171 -8.15 -15.12 -9.44
CA THR A 171 -8.60 -13.82 -8.96
C THR A 171 -8.31 -12.75 -10.01
N ALA A 172 -9.19 -11.76 -10.13
CA ALA A 172 -8.91 -10.55 -10.88
C ALA A 172 -8.17 -9.53 -9.99
N VAL A 173 -7.51 -8.57 -10.63
CA VAL A 173 -6.83 -7.47 -9.95
C VAL A 173 -7.54 -6.18 -10.34
N ASN A 174 -8.03 -5.46 -9.35
CA ASN A 174 -8.63 -4.15 -9.51
C ASN A 174 -7.59 -3.09 -9.16
N VAL A 175 -7.22 -2.26 -10.13
CA VAL A 175 -6.41 -1.07 -9.92
C VAL A 175 -7.34 0.14 -9.92
N GLN A 176 -7.40 0.87 -8.81
CA GLN A 176 -8.33 1.98 -8.64
C GLN A 176 -7.61 3.21 -8.12
N ALA A 177 -7.91 4.38 -8.69
CA ALA A 177 -7.42 5.66 -8.18
C ALA A 177 -7.82 5.84 -6.71
N MET A 178 -6.87 6.28 -5.87
CA MET A 178 -7.15 6.64 -4.49
C MET A 178 -7.97 7.93 -4.44
N VAL A 179 -8.93 7.95 -3.52
CA VAL A 179 -9.68 9.16 -3.18
C VAL A 179 -9.30 9.53 -1.76
N CYS A 180 -8.81 10.74 -1.59
CA CYS A 180 -8.48 11.30 -0.29
C CYS A 180 -9.35 12.53 -0.07
N THR A 181 -10.32 12.45 0.84
CA THR A 181 -11.05 13.62 1.32
C THR A 181 -10.17 14.32 2.35
N ALA A 182 -9.24 15.17 1.91
CA ALA A 182 -8.43 16.01 2.79
C ALA A 182 -9.24 17.12 3.50
N SER A 183 -10.57 17.06 3.48
CA SER A 183 -11.49 18.09 3.97
C SER A 183 -11.98 17.86 5.41
N SER A 184 -11.47 16.85 6.12
CA SER A 184 -11.89 16.58 7.49
C SER A 184 -10.81 15.86 8.29
N CYS A 185 -9.82 16.63 8.73
CA CYS A 185 -9.06 16.45 9.98
C CYS A 185 -8.72 17.84 10.52
#